data_AF-A0A934R566-F1
#
_entry.id   AF-A0A934R566-F1
#
_cell.length_a   1.000
_cell.length_b   1.000
_cell.length_c   1.000
_cell.angle_alpha   90.00
_cell.angle_beta   90.00
_cell.angle_gamma   90.00
#
_symmetry.space_group_name_H-M   'P 1'
#
loop_
_entity.id
_entity.type
_entity.pdbx_description
1 polymer ?
#
loop_
_entity_poly.entity_id
_entity_poly.type
_entity_poly.pdbx_seq_one_letter_code
_entity_poly.pdbx_strand_id
1 'polypeptide(L)'
;MPGIPWSDLLFRGLLVATPDFPDNFSSSYGMPSRNLQITVAWILLASLIMGIALWQAQVVVAREAASQHKNLPPPTNTRHAIRAGPATADIDPVADYIARCEKGMTVQEIRWVLTDFENAGLAGGKTSDEMTEAEAAAYHKAQRHWYLRCLAQGLNLSSEQKKEASDMMVKLARETYRSHLEYLKNGKETGEQPLPDHTITIEGIDLKFLNLTMGHEFGRSKALQSWLPWKFCKLTPPQASLTWKYGHDIAFPDQSNPNRIDVTLDQPELSDPHQLAKKTGGPVFHVSNPINNSSIGIPIWLNAANKIHPLLATQKLADNSDNPDAFFEEMDPKKFIPQLRALHPVQLKMALLLDADISGKIREALESCGF
;
A
#
# COMPACT_ATOMS: atom_id res chain seq x y z
N MET A 1 13.29 42.61 29.91
CA MET A 1 13.22 42.35 31.36
C MET A 1 14.56 41.73 31.77
N PRO A 2 15.36 42.38 32.64
CA PRO A 2 16.66 41.82 33.03
C PRO A 2 16.46 40.65 34.00
N GLY A 3 17.01 39.50 33.64
CA GLY A 3 16.93 38.26 34.41
C GLY A 3 17.85 38.28 35.63
N ILE A 4 17.28 37.93 36.78
CA ILE A 4 18.01 37.75 38.03
C ILE A 4 18.86 36.48 37.92
N PRO A 5 20.18 36.52 38.20
CA PRO A 5 21.04 35.36 38.12
C PRO A 5 20.74 34.38 39.27
N TRP A 6 20.47 33.12 38.91
CA TRP A 6 20.11 32.03 39.82
C TRP A 6 21.21 31.64 40.83
N SER A 7 22.42 32.20 40.71
CA SER A 7 23.54 31.92 41.61
C SER A 7 23.36 32.46 43.03
N ASP A 8 22.46 33.41 43.25
CA ASP A 8 22.25 34.03 44.57
C ASP A 8 21.27 33.26 45.48
N LEU A 9 20.49 32.32 44.93
CA LEU A 9 19.49 31.57 45.69
C LEU A 9 20.05 30.32 46.38
N LEU A 10 21.22 29.84 46.00
CA LEU A 10 21.80 28.60 46.56
C LEU A 10 22.67 28.79 47.80
N PHE A 11 23.09 30.03 48.14
CA PHE A 11 24.01 30.27 49.26
C PHE A 11 23.36 30.84 50.54
N ARG A 12 22.07 31.19 50.53
CA ARG A 12 21.37 31.73 51.72
C ARG A 12 20.53 30.72 52.51
N GLY A 13 20.43 29.47 52.06
CA GLY A 13 19.59 28.44 52.71
C GLY A 13 20.31 27.50 53.67
N LEU A 14 21.62 27.63 53.87
CA LEU A 14 22.43 26.61 54.57
C LEU A 14 23.06 27.05 55.90
N LEU A 15 22.54 28.11 56.52
CA LEU A 15 22.92 28.50 57.87
C LEU A 15 21.65 28.82 58.66
N VAL A 16 21.58 28.25 59.86
CA VAL A 16 20.55 28.45 60.91
C VAL A 16 19.34 27.52 60.81
N ALA A 17 19.59 26.24 61.07
CA ALA A 17 18.68 25.38 61.82
C ALA A 17 19.53 24.33 62.56
N THR A 18 20.12 24.71 63.69
CA THR A 18 20.59 23.74 64.69
C THR A 18 19.37 23.35 65.52
N PRO A 19 18.83 22.13 65.40
CA PRO A 19 17.87 21.65 66.38
C PRO A 19 18.63 21.34 67.67
N ASP A 20 18.21 21.96 68.77
CA ASP A 20 18.61 21.57 70.11
C ASP A 20 18.23 20.10 70.32
N PHE A 21 19.26 19.23 70.37
CA PHE A 21 19.10 17.83 70.70
C PHE A 21 18.95 17.72 72.22
N PRO A 22 17.88 17.07 72.75
CA PRO A 22 17.78 16.80 74.17
C PRO A 22 18.86 15.79 74.58
N ASP A 23 19.76 16.22 75.46
CA ASP A 23 20.64 15.38 76.27
C ASP A 23 19.79 14.45 77.13
N ASN A 24 19.45 13.26 76.64
CA ASN A 24 19.12 12.08 77.44
C ASN A 24 18.83 10.86 76.55
N PHE A 25 19.88 10.27 75.97
CA PHE A 25 19.87 8.86 75.58
C PHE A 25 21.21 8.21 75.92
N SER A 26 21.38 7.93 77.21
CA SER A 26 22.41 7.03 77.71
C SER A 26 21.93 5.58 77.55
N SER A 27 22.22 4.93 76.43
CA SER A 27 22.19 3.45 76.37
C SER A 27 23.01 2.89 75.20
N SER A 28 24.29 2.61 75.49
CA SER A 28 24.91 1.31 75.26
C SER A 28 24.88 0.67 73.85
N TYR A 29 25.19 1.41 72.79
CA TYR A 29 25.95 0.87 71.65
C TYR A 29 26.89 1.97 71.12
N GLY A 30 28.05 2.10 71.76
CA GLY A 30 29.09 3.02 71.33
C GLY A 30 29.71 2.56 70.02
N MET A 31 29.09 2.91 68.88
CA MET A 31 29.88 3.05 67.66
C MET A 31 30.86 4.20 67.91
N PRO A 32 32.17 4.02 67.69
CA PRO A 32 33.13 5.09 67.88
C PRO A 32 32.69 6.29 67.04
N SER A 33 32.67 7.49 67.61
CA SER A 33 32.20 8.73 66.96
C SER A 33 32.82 8.97 65.58
N ARG A 34 34.01 8.40 65.33
CA ARG A 34 34.65 8.34 64.00
C ARG A 34 33.84 7.59 62.94
N ASN A 35 33.17 6.50 63.28
CA ASN A 35 32.36 5.72 62.33
C ASN A 35 31.12 6.50 61.89
N LEU A 36 30.46 7.23 62.80
CA LEU A 36 29.30 8.05 62.43
C LEU A 36 29.71 9.16 61.45
N GLN A 37 30.83 9.84 61.71
CA GLN A 37 31.35 10.87 60.81
C GLN A 37 31.70 10.32 59.43
N ILE A 38 32.31 9.12 59.37
CA ILE A 38 32.63 8.44 58.12
C ILE A 38 31.34 8.04 57.38
N THR A 39 30.35 7.46 58.06
CA THR A 39 29.07 7.07 57.45
C THR A 39 28.32 8.29 56.91
N VAL A 40 28.26 9.39 57.67
CA VAL A 40 27.63 10.64 57.20
C VAL A 40 28.37 11.21 55.99
N ALA A 41 29.70 11.20 56.00
CA ALA A 41 30.50 11.65 54.85
C ALA A 41 30.23 10.80 53.59
N TRP A 42 30.12 9.48 53.74
CA TRP A 42 29.80 8.57 52.62
C TRP A 42 28.38 8.77 52.09
N ILE A 43 27.40 8.99 52.97
CA ILE A 43 26.03 9.29 52.55
C ILE A 43 25.99 10.60 51.77
N LEU A 44 26.64 11.65 52.27
CA LEU A 44 26.73 12.94 51.56
C LEU A 44 27.41 12.81 50.20
N LEU A 45 28.51 12.06 50.14
CA LEU A 45 29.22 11.81 48.88
C LEU A 45 28.34 11.02 47.88
N ALA A 46 27.64 9.97 48.35
CA ALA A 46 26.73 9.20 47.51
C ALA A 46 25.57 10.04 46.99
N SER A 47 24.98 10.90 47.83
CA SER A 47 23.95 11.85 47.42
C SER A 47 24.46 12.85 46.38
N LEU A 48 25.69 13.35 46.54
CA LEU A 48 26.33 14.24 45.57
C LEU A 48 26.52 13.55 44.21
N ILE A 49 27.05 12.32 44.21
CA ILE A 49 27.27 11.54 42.98
C ILE A 49 25.94 11.26 42.27
N MET A 50 24.90 10.89 43.02
CA MET A 50 23.57 10.64 42.45
C MET A 50 22.95 11.91 41.87
N GLY A 51 23.14 13.06 42.52
CA GLY A 51 22.73 14.36 41.98
C GLY A 51 23.44 14.72 40.67
N ILE A 52 24.75 14.48 40.58
CA ILE A 52 25.52 14.69 39.35
C ILE A 52 25.04 13.77 38.22
N ALA A 53 24.76 12.50 38.52
CA ALA A 53 24.28 11.54 37.53
C ALA A 53 22.89 11.93 36.98
N LEU A 54 21.97 12.35 37.85
CA LEU A 54 20.65 12.86 37.45
C LEU A 54 20.76 14.13 36.61
N TRP A 55 21.66 15.04 36.99
CA TRP A 55 21.91 16.26 36.22
C TRP A 55 22.50 15.94 34.83
N GLN A 56 23.48 15.03 34.74
CA GLN A 56 24.02 14.57 33.45
C GLN A 56 22.93 13.95 32.57
N ALA A 57 22.07 13.10 33.11
CA ALA A 57 20.96 12.51 32.38
C ALA A 57 19.99 13.57 31.86
N GLN A 58 19.62 14.55 32.69
CA GLN A 58 18.78 15.67 32.27
C GLN A 58 19.45 16.54 31.21
N VAL A 59 20.75 16.80 31.32
CA VAL A 59 21.51 17.57 30.31
C VAL A 59 21.60 16.81 28.99
N VAL A 60 21.74 15.48 29.01
CA VAL A 60 21.73 14.65 27.80
C VAL A 60 20.36 14.68 27.14
N VAL A 61 19.27 14.46 27.90
CA VAL A 61 17.90 14.53 27.39
C VAL A 61 17.57 15.94 26.87
N ALA A 62 17.98 16.98 27.58
CA ALA A 62 17.79 18.36 27.15
C ALA A 62 18.64 18.69 25.90
N ARG A 63 19.84 18.13 25.77
CA ARG A 63 20.66 18.26 24.55
C ARG A 63 20.09 17.46 23.39
N GLU A 64 19.54 16.27 23.61
CA GLU A 64 18.84 15.50 22.59
C GLU A 64 17.58 16.23 22.13
N ALA A 65 16.74 16.70 23.06
CA ALA A 65 15.57 17.51 22.76
C ALA A 65 15.95 18.83 22.06
N ALA A 66 16.99 19.52 22.54
CA ALA A 66 17.49 20.74 21.91
C ALA A 66 18.21 20.47 20.58
N SER A 67 18.70 19.25 20.32
CA SER A 67 19.24 18.85 19.01
C SER A 67 18.12 18.49 18.03
N GLN A 68 17.02 17.91 18.52
CA GLN A 68 15.79 17.68 17.76
C GLN A 68 15.07 18.99 17.44
N HIS A 69 15.15 19.99 18.33
CA HIS A 69 14.53 21.31 18.17
C HIS A 69 15.53 22.41 17.80
N LYS A 70 16.81 22.08 17.55
CA LYS A 70 17.74 23.05 16.96
C LYS A 70 17.11 23.38 15.62
N ASN A 71 16.68 24.62 15.44
CA ASN A 71 16.20 25.12 14.17
C ASN A 71 17.24 24.78 13.12
N LEU A 72 17.03 23.64 12.46
CA LEU A 72 17.71 23.27 11.25
C LEU A 72 17.54 24.51 10.37
N PRO A 73 18.59 24.97 9.66
CA PRO A 73 18.35 25.92 8.57
C PRO A 73 17.15 25.36 7.79
N PRO A 74 16.13 26.20 7.47
CA PRO A 74 14.89 25.73 6.85
C PRO A 74 15.32 24.73 5.80
N PRO A 75 14.89 23.45 5.91
CA PRO A 75 15.53 22.33 5.22
C PRO A 75 15.80 22.80 3.80
N THR A 76 17.08 22.88 3.41
CA THR A 76 17.58 23.59 2.22
C THR A 76 16.85 23.14 0.98
N ASN A 77 15.61 23.60 0.78
CA ASN A 77 14.55 22.87 0.09
C ASN A 77 14.99 21.42 -0.16
N THR A 78 15.25 20.63 0.90
CA THR A 78 15.85 19.30 0.72
C THR A 78 14.83 18.61 -0.12
N ARG A 79 15.18 18.51 -1.41
CA ARG A 79 14.34 18.11 -2.52
C ARG A 79 13.22 17.28 -1.93
N HIS A 80 11.96 17.74 -1.98
CA HIS A 80 10.86 16.79 -2.18
C HIS A 80 11.47 15.78 -3.12
N ALA A 81 11.84 14.58 -2.64
CA ALA A 81 12.82 13.74 -3.33
C ALA A 81 12.34 13.73 -4.76
N ILE A 82 13.03 14.48 -5.65
CA ILE A 82 12.39 14.97 -6.87
C ILE A 82 12.10 13.68 -7.56
N ARG A 83 10.83 13.25 -7.53
CA ARG A 83 10.38 12.04 -8.18
C ARG A 83 10.85 12.32 -9.58
N ALA A 84 11.86 11.58 -10.06
CA ALA A 84 12.43 11.86 -11.35
C ALA A 84 11.23 11.85 -12.29
N GLY A 85 10.89 13.03 -12.82
CA GLY A 85 9.81 13.13 -13.77
C GLY A 85 10.15 12.17 -14.90
N PRO A 86 9.18 11.47 -15.49
CA PRO A 86 9.47 10.63 -16.64
C PRO A 86 10.19 11.50 -17.66
N ALA A 87 11.45 11.18 -17.94
CA ALA A 87 12.23 11.92 -18.93
C ALA A 87 11.48 11.78 -20.25
N THR A 88 11.16 12.91 -20.89
CA THR A 88 10.39 13.00 -22.14
C THR A 88 11.18 12.54 -23.36
N ALA A 89 12.20 11.70 -23.16
CA ALA A 89 12.86 11.03 -24.27
C ALA A 89 11.90 9.97 -24.85
N ASP A 90 12.10 9.65 -26.11
CA ASP A 90 11.47 8.52 -26.81
C ASP A 90 11.91 7.20 -26.14
N ILE A 91 11.38 6.95 -24.95
CA ILE A 91 11.69 5.78 -24.13
C ILE A 91 10.86 4.64 -24.69
N ASP A 92 11.53 3.60 -25.18
CA ASP A 92 10.89 2.33 -25.50
C ASP A 92 10.13 1.83 -24.25
N PRO A 93 8.79 1.80 -24.30
CA PRO A 93 7.99 1.44 -23.13
C PRO A 93 8.26 -0.01 -22.70
N VAL A 94 8.62 -0.90 -23.63
CA VAL A 94 8.88 -2.30 -23.34
C VAL A 94 10.18 -2.44 -22.55
N ALA A 95 11.25 -1.81 -23.04
CA ALA A 95 12.54 -1.83 -22.37
C ALA A 95 12.49 -1.18 -20.97
N ASP A 96 11.80 -0.04 -20.81
CA ASP A 96 11.63 0.58 -19.48
C ASP A 96 10.85 -0.31 -18.52
N TYR A 97 9.76 -0.92 -18.99
CA TYR A 97 8.96 -1.83 -18.16
C TYR A 97 9.80 -3.03 -17.68
N ILE A 98 10.54 -3.68 -18.59
CA ILE A 98 11.42 -4.81 -18.27
C ILE A 98 12.49 -4.38 -17.28
N ALA A 99 13.21 -3.30 -17.55
CA ALA A 99 14.26 -2.80 -16.69
C ALA A 99 13.74 -2.46 -15.28
N ARG A 100 12.53 -1.92 -15.17
CA ARG A 100 11.89 -1.65 -13.87
C ARG A 100 11.45 -2.92 -13.15
N CYS A 101 10.97 -3.94 -13.86
CA CYS A 101 10.66 -5.24 -13.26
C CYS A 101 11.93 -5.94 -12.75
N GLU A 102 13.02 -5.91 -13.53
CA GLU A 102 14.31 -6.50 -13.15
C GLU A 102 14.94 -5.80 -11.95
N LYS A 103 14.85 -4.46 -11.91
CA LYS A 103 15.28 -3.66 -10.76
C LYS A 103 14.44 -3.96 -9.51
N GLY A 104 13.13 -4.18 -9.71
CA GLY A 104 12.16 -4.30 -8.64
C GLY A 104 11.93 -2.99 -7.88
N MET A 105 11.30 -3.10 -6.70
CA MET A 105 11.03 -2.01 -5.78
C MET A 105 11.97 -2.02 -4.57
N THR A 106 12.35 -0.82 -4.17
CA THR A 106 12.90 -0.55 -2.84
C THR A 106 11.79 -0.51 -1.79
N VAL A 107 12.16 -0.72 -0.52
CA VAL A 107 11.25 -0.55 0.62
C VAL A 107 10.65 0.86 0.65
N GLN A 108 11.43 1.87 0.28
CA GLN A 108 10.97 3.25 0.19
C GLN A 108 9.90 3.44 -0.90
N GLU A 109 10.06 2.81 -2.06
CA GLU A 109 9.05 2.83 -3.12
C GLU A 109 7.76 2.12 -2.71
N ILE A 110 7.86 0.98 -2.01
CA ILE A 110 6.69 0.29 -1.43
C ILE A 110 5.93 1.24 -0.50
N ARG A 111 6.64 1.92 0.41
CA ARG A 111 6.05 2.92 1.30
C ARG A 111 5.38 4.06 0.56
N TRP A 112 6.02 4.61 -0.46
CA TRP A 112 5.41 5.66 -1.28
C TRP A 112 4.15 5.19 -1.99
N VAL A 113 4.10 3.94 -2.46
CA VAL A 113 2.89 3.37 -3.05
C VAL A 113 1.76 3.30 -2.02
N LEU A 114 2.04 2.83 -0.79
CA LEU A 114 1.04 2.78 0.28
C LEU A 114 0.55 4.17 0.71
N THR A 115 1.46 5.13 0.85
CA THR A 115 1.11 6.52 1.20
C THR A 115 0.30 7.17 0.07
N ASP A 116 0.67 6.97 -1.19
CA ASP A 116 -0.11 7.48 -2.33
C ASP A 116 -1.52 6.85 -2.35
N PHE A 117 -1.65 5.56 -2.00
CA PHE A 117 -2.94 4.84 -1.96
C PHE A 117 -3.86 5.34 -0.83
N GLU A 118 -3.28 5.55 0.36
CA GLU A 118 -3.99 6.14 1.50
C GLU A 118 -4.40 7.59 1.23
N ASN A 119 -3.52 8.40 0.66
CA ASN A 119 -3.82 9.78 0.27
C ASN A 119 -4.91 9.86 -0.82
N ALA A 120 -5.08 8.81 -1.61
CA ALA A 120 -6.18 8.70 -2.56
C ALA A 120 -7.52 8.35 -1.89
N GLY A 121 -7.54 8.09 -0.57
CA GLY A 121 -8.72 7.68 0.18
C GLY A 121 -9.15 6.24 -0.11
N LEU A 122 -8.22 5.41 -0.61
CA LEU A 122 -8.50 4.02 -0.99
C LEU A 122 -8.07 2.99 0.07
N ALA A 123 -7.30 3.42 1.07
CA ALA A 123 -6.91 2.56 2.19
C ALA A 123 -8.08 2.33 3.16
N GLY A 124 -8.10 1.14 3.78
CA GLY A 124 -9.00 0.83 4.89
C GLY A 124 -10.30 0.12 4.54
N GLY A 125 -10.47 -0.35 3.29
CA GLY A 125 -11.46 -1.37 2.93
C GLY A 125 -12.88 -1.11 3.43
N LYS A 126 -13.29 0.17 3.53
CA LYS A 126 -14.60 0.53 4.07
C LYS A 126 -15.68 -0.28 3.37
N THR A 127 -16.45 -1.05 4.13
CA THR A 127 -17.55 -1.83 3.58
C THR A 127 -18.63 -0.89 3.07
N SER A 128 -19.33 -1.31 2.01
CA SER A 128 -20.40 -0.55 1.35
C SER A 128 -21.43 0.04 2.31
N ASP A 129 -21.67 -0.66 3.40
CA ASP A 129 -22.76 -0.39 4.33
C ASP A 129 -22.45 0.78 5.27
N GLU A 130 -21.20 1.25 5.30
CA GLU A 130 -20.73 2.35 6.15
C GLU A 130 -20.59 3.67 5.39
N MET A 131 -20.74 3.68 4.05
CA MET A 131 -20.54 4.86 3.23
C MET A 131 -21.86 5.56 2.91
N THR A 132 -21.86 6.89 2.97
CA THR A 132 -22.89 7.71 2.32
C THR A 132 -22.74 7.66 0.80
N GLU A 133 -23.79 8.02 0.06
CA GLU A 133 -23.78 8.05 -1.42
C GLU A 133 -22.65 8.93 -1.97
N ALA A 134 -22.45 10.10 -1.36
CA ALA A 134 -21.40 11.03 -1.74
C ALA A 134 -19.99 10.45 -1.49
N GLU A 135 -19.81 9.73 -0.38
CA GLU A 135 -18.54 9.05 -0.07
C GLU A 135 -18.26 7.91 -1.06
N ALA A 136 -19.26 7.08 -1.36
CA ALA A 136 -19.11 6.01 -2.35
C ALA A 136 -18.77 6.60 -3.73
N ALA A 137 -19.49 7.64 -4.19
CA ALA A 137 -19.19 8.31 -5.44
C ALA A 137 -17.76 8.89 -5.50
N ALA A 138 -17.28 9.47 -4.39
CA ALA A 138 -15.92 9.98 -4.26
C ALA A 138 -14.87 8.86 -4.28
N TYR A 139 -15.09 7.78 -3.51
CA TYR A 139 -14.23 6.60 -3.46
C TYR A 139 -14.07 5.97 -4.85
N HIS A 140 -15.18 5.79 -5.54
CA HIS A 140 -15.24 5.30 -6.91
C HIS A 140 -14.53 6.18 -7.94
N LYS A 141 -14.66 7.49 -7.80
CA LYS A 141 -13.88 8.44 -8.61
C LYS A 141 -12.38 8.27 -8.34
N ALA A 142 -11.99 8.09 -7.07
CA ALA A 142 -10.60 7.84 -6.71
C ALA A 142 -10.09 6.50 -7.27
N GLN A 143 -10.88 5.43 -7.22
CA GLN A 143 -10.54 4.12 -7.81
C GLN A 143 -10.25 4.23 -9.31
N ARG A 144 -11.15 4.87 -10.08
CA ARG A 144 -10.93 5.08 -11.52
C ARG A 144 -9.70 5.93 -11.81
N HIS A 145 -9.48 6.99 -11.03
CA HIS A 145 -8.30 7.83 -11.17
C HIS A 145 -7.01 7.06 -10.86
N TRP A 146 -7.03 6.22 -9.82
CA TRP A 146 -5.93 5.34 -9.46
C TRP A 146 -5.65 4.31 -10.55
N TYR A 147 -6.70 3.67 -11.08
CA TYR A 147 -6.60 2.74 -12.19
C TYR A 147 -5.98 3.38 -13.43
N LEU A 148 -6.50 4.54 -13.84
CA LEU A 148 -5.94 5.31 -14.96
C LEU A 148 -4.47 5.68 -14.73
N ARG A 149 -4.10 6.05 -13.49
CA ARG A 149 -2.71 6.35 -13.12
C ARG A 149 -1.82 5.11 -13.24
N CYS A 150 -2.32 3.92 -12.89
CA CYS A 150 -1.61 2.66 -13.08
C CYS A 150 -1.38 2.38 -14.57
N LEU A 151 -2.43 2.48 -15.39
CA LEU A 151 -2.31 2.28 -16.84
C LEU A 151 -1.35 3.28 -17.47
N ALA A 152 -1.51 4.56 -17.12
CA ALA A 152 -0.68 5.65 -17.62
C ALA A 152 0.81 5.43 -17.33
N GLN A 153 1.13 4.96 -16.12
CA GLN A 153 2.50 4.69 -15.73
C GLN A 153 3.02 3.37 -16.33
N GLY A 154 2.23 2.30 -16.28
CA GLY A 154 2.66 0.96 -16.66
C GLY A 154 2.77 0.75 -18.16
N LEU A 155 1.99 1.51 -18.95
CA LEU A 155 1.99 1.46 -20.40
C LEU A 155 2.57 2.74 -21.02
N ASN A 156 3.10 3.66 -20.21
CA ASN A 156 3.60 4.96 -20.66
C ASN A 156 2.60 5.66 -21.62
N LEU A 157 1.33 5.79 -21.21
CA LEU A 157 0.29 6.32 -22.08
C LEU A 157 0.56 7.79 -22.43
N SER A 158 0.25 8.19 -23.67
CA SER A 158 0.27 9.59 -24.09
C SER A 158 -0.84 10.40 -23.41
N SER A 159 -0.77 11.73 -23.50
CA SER A 159 -1.83 12.60 -22.97
C SER A 159 -3.19 12.32 -23.64
N GLU A 160 -3.19 12.05 -24.93
CA GLU A 160 -4.36 11.69 -25.73
C GLU A 160 -4.91 10.34 -25.29
N GLN A 161 -4.06 9.32 -25.12
CA GLN A 161 -4.47 8.00 -24.65
C GLN A 161 -5.04 8.05 -23.22
N LYS A 162 -4.46 8.87 -22.33
CA LYS A 162 -5.00 9.08 -20.98
C LYS A 162 -6.41 9.67 -21.03
N LYS A 163 -6.63 10.64 -21.92
CA LYS A 163 -7.94 11.27 -22.10
C LYS A 163 -8.95 10.27 -22.66
N GLU A 164 -8.59 9.56 -23.73
CA GLU A 164 -9.43 8.50 -24.33
C GLU A 164 -9.81 7.45 -23.27
N ALA A 165 -8.83 6.97 -22.51
CA ALA A 165 -9.05 5.99 -21.47
C ALA A 165 -9.96 6.50 -20.35
N SER A 166 -9.77 7.75 -19.90
CA SER A 166 -10.65 8.40 -18.92
C SER A 166 -12.09 8.49 -19.43
N ASP A 167 -12.27 8.96 -20.67
CA ASP A 167 -13.60 9.14 -21.27
C ASP A 167 -14.31 7.78 -21.43
N MET A 168 -13.59 6.74 -21.84
CA MET A 168 -14.12 5.38 -21.96
C MET A 168 -14.45 4.75 -20.61
N MET A 169 -13.66 4.97 -19.55
CA MET A 169 -13.99 4.53 -18.20
C MET A 169 -15.26 5.19 -17.67
N VAL A 170 -15.44 6.50 -17.93
CA VAL A 170 -16.68 7.22 -17.58
C VAL A 170 -17.87 6.68 -18.36
N LYS A 171 -17.70 6.41 -19.65
CA LYS A 171 -18.73 5.81 -20.48
C LYS A 171 -19.16 4.44 -19.95
N LEU A 172 -18.19 3.55 -19.71
CA LEU A 172 -18.44 2.21 -19.18
C LEU A 172 -19.20 2.28 -17.85
N ALA A 173 -18.76 3.12 -16.91
CA ALA A 173 -19.43 3.29 -15.63
C ALA A 173 -20.91 3.73 -15.77
N ARG A 174 -21.20 4.62 -16.74
CA ARG A 174 -22.58 5.05 -17.04
C ARG A 174 -23.41 3.93 -17.66
N GLU A 175 -22.83 3.15 -18.58
CA GLU A 175 -23.50 2.03 -19.22
C GLU A 175 -23.84 0.94 -18.21
N THR A 176 -22.90 0.57 -17.34
CA THR A 176 -23.14 -0.40 -16.27
C THR A 176 -24.27 0.08 -15.35
N TYR A 177 -24.24 1.37 -14.96
CA TYR A 177 -25.31 1.97 -14.16
C TYR A 177 -26.68 1.90 -14.83
N ARG A 178 -26.75 2.23 -16.13
CA ARG A 178 -28.00 2.17 -16.89
C ARG A 178 -28.55 0.75 -16.97
N SER A 179 -27.71 -0.23 -17.31
CA SER A 179 -28.14 -1.64 -17.40
C SER A 179 -28.69 -2.16 -16.08
N HIS A 180 -28.18 -1.68 -14.96
CA HIS A 180 -28.73 -2.05 -13.65
C HIS A 180 -30.07 -1.39 -13.34
N LEU A 181 -30.25 -0.10 -13.66
CA LEU A 181 -31.56 0.54 -13.52
C LEU A 181 -32.62 -0.19 -14.36
N GLU A 182 -32.25 -0.61 -15.58
CA GLU A 182 -33.13 -1.41 -16.44
C GLU A 182 -33.43 -2.78 -15.82
N TYR A 183 -32.44 -3.46 -15.24
CA TYR A 183 -32.63 -4.72 -14.49
C TYR A 183 -33.59 -4.54 -13.30
N LEU A 184 -33.40 -3.51 -12.47
CA LEU A 184 -34.28 -3.23 -11.32
C LEU A 184 -35.72 -2.91 -11.75
N LYS A 185 -35.89 -2.21 -12.87
CA LYS A 185 -37.21 -1.91 -13.43
C LYS A 185 -37.90 -3.18 -13.90
N ASN A 186 -37.20 -4.03 -14.66
CA ASN A 186 -37.76 -5.25 -15.22
C ASN A 186 -38.07 -6.30 -14.12
N GLY A 187 -37.24 -6.41 -13.09
CA GLY A 187 -37.49 -7.31 -11.95
C GLY A 187 -38.72 -6.92 -11.13
N LYS A 188 -39.08 -5.62 -11.08
CA LYS A 188 -40.34 -5.16 -10.48
C LYS A 188 -41.56 -5.51 -11.34
N GLU A 189 -41.40 -5.64 -12.65
CA GLU A 189 -42.50 -5.91 -13.60
C GLU A 189 -42.81 -7.41 -13.73
N THR A 190 -41.85 -8.31 -13.51
CA THR A 190 -42.04 -9.78 -13.66
C THR A 190 -42.60 -10.48 -12.42
N GLY A 191 -42.70 -9.81 -11.27
CA GLY A 191 -43.22 -10.41 -10.03
C GLY A 191 -42.32 -11.49 -9.43
N GLU A 192 -41.14 -11.74 -10.01
CA GLU A 192 -40.08 -12.49 -9.33
C GLU A 192 -39.68 -11.70 -8.10
N GLN A 193 -39.82 -12.30 -6.92
CA GLN A 193 -39.35 -11.66 -5.69
C GLN A 193 -37.90 -11.23 -5.89
N PRO A 194 -37.55 -9.95 -5.68
CA PRO A 194 -36.16 -9.60 -5.53
C PRO A 194 -35.62 -10.47 -4.39
N LEU A 195 -34.47 -11.11 -4.60
CA LEU A 195 -33.71 -11.80 -3.55
C LEU A 195 -33.75 -10.99 -2.23
N PRO A 196 -33.79 -11.68 -1.08
CA PRO A 196 -34.50 -11.20 0.11
C PRO A 196 -33.99 -9.86 0.66
N ASP A 197 -34.96 -9.01 0.97
CA ASP A 197 -34.92 -7.88 1.90
C ASP A 197 -34.08 -6.65 1.49
N HIS A 198 -34.36 -6.11 0.29
CA HIS A 198 -33.82 -4.82 -0.15
C HIS A 198 -34.96 -3.84 -0.42
N THR A 199 -35.41 -3.12 0.62
CA THR A 199 -36.20 -1.89 0.45
C THR A 199 -35.33 -0.82 -0.22
N ILE A 200 -35.22 -0.92 -1.55
CA ILE A 200 -34.50 0.02 -2.42
C ILE A 200 -35.49 1.11 -2.83
N THR A 201 -35.36 2.28 -2.21
CA THR A 201 -35.99 3.51 -2.68
C THR A 201 -35.27 4.00 -3.94
N ILE A 202 -36.04 4.33 -4.98
CA ILE A 202 -35.58 4.80 -6.30
C ILE A 202 -34.79 6.13 -6.22
N GLU A 203 -34.86 6.83 -5.09
CA GLU A 203 -34.26 8.16 -4.90
C GLU A 203 -32.88 8.15 -4.21
N GLY A 204 -32.40 7.01 -3.74
CA GLY A 204 -31.01 6.83 -3.35
C GLY A 204 -30.29 6.06 -4.44
N ILE A 205 -29.21 6.60 -4.99
CA ILE A 205 -28.34 5.81 -5.86
C ILE A 205 -27.93 4.59 -5.03
N ASP A 206 -28.30 3.39 -5.49
CA ASP A 206 -28.13 2.16 -4.73
C ASP A 206 -26.64 1.99 -4.38
N LEU A 207 -26.30 2.34 -3.13
CA LEU A 207 -24.97 2.26 -2.56
C LEU A 207 -24.42 0.83 -2.70
N LYS A 208 -25.28 -0.19 -2.65
CA LYS A 208 -24.88 -1.57 -2.94
C LYS A 208 -24.58 -1.76 -4.41
N PHE A 209 -25.27 -1.11 -5.34
CA PHE A 209 -24.94 -1.19 -6.76
C PHE A 209 -23.60 -0.52 -7.10
N LEU A 210 -23.34 0.68 -6.59
CA LEU A 210 -22.05 1.37 -6.77
C LEU A 210 -20.89 0.48 -6.28
N ASN A 211 -21.08 -0.22 -5.16
CA ASN A 211 -20.13 -1.17 -4.60
C ASN A 211 -20.08 -2.52 -5.36
N LEU A 212 -21.22 -3.04 -5.84
CA LEU A 212 -21.32 -4.26 -6.64
C LEU A 212 -20.81 -4.08 -8.07
N THR A 213 -20.85 -2.86 -8.60
CA THR A 213 -20.21 -2.55 -9.88
C THR A 213 -18.76 -2.26 -9.67
N MET A 214 -18.35 -1.23 -8.94
CA MET A 214 -16.95 -0.84 -9.00
C MET A 214 -16.04 -1.43 -7.92
N GLY A 215 -16.58 -1.89 -6.80
CA GLY A 215 -15.84 -2.70 -5.81
C GLY A 215 -15.68 -4.16 -6.25
N HIS A 216 -16.64 -4.69 -7.04
CA HIS A 216 -16.64 -6.05 -7.55
C HIS A 216 -16.13 -6.19 -8.99
N GLU A 217 -16.07 -5.10 -9.76
CA GLU A 217 -15.58 -5.08 -11.16
C GLU A 217 -14.16 -5.64 -11.29
N PHE A 218 -13.43 -5.53 -10.19
CA PHE A 218 -12.07 -5.99 -10.02
C PHE A 218 -11.94 -7.33 -9.30
N GLY A 219 -12.98 -7.75 -8.55
CA GLY A 219 -12.98 -8.89 -7.64
C GLY A 219 -13.50 -10.21 -8.21
N ARG A 220 -14.21 -10.24 -9.35
CA ARG A 220 -14.64 -11.49 -10.00
C ARG A 220 -14.32 -11.51 -11.50
N SER A 221 -13.81 -12.66 -11.96
CA SER A 221 -13.12 -12.88 -13.25
C SER A 221 -13.80 -12.35 -14.51
N LYS A 222 -15.13 -12.17 -14.54
CA LYS A 222 -15.86 -11.66 -15.70
C LYS A 222 -15.78 -10.14 -15.86
N ALA A 223 -15.82 -9.38 -14.78
CA ALA A 223 -15.86 -7.93 -14.88
C ALA A 223 -14.50 -7.34 -15.31
N LEU A 224 -13.39 -8.00 -14.94
CA LEU A 224 -12.04 -7.65 -15.40
C LEU A 224 -11.91 -7.61 -16.94
N GLN A 225 -12.71 -8.36 -17.70
CA GLN A 225 -12.62 -8.38 -19.17
C GLN A 225 -13.00 -7.04 -19.82
N SER A 226 -14.02 -6.36 -19.29
CA SER A 226 -14.43 -5.03 -19.75
C SER A 226 -13.43 -3.96 -19.34
N TRP A 227 -12.62 -4.25 -18.31
CA TRP A 227 -11.63 -3.35 -17.75
C TRP A 227 -10.21 -3.58 -18.29
N LEU A 228 -10.02 -4.41 -19.32
CA LEU A 228 -8.69 -4.62 -19.89
C LEU A 228 -8.16 -3.33 -20.55
N PRO A 229 -6.84 -3.02 -20.44
CA PRO A 229 -6.30 -1.72 -20.85
C PRO A 229 -6.63 -1.33 -22.31
N TRP A 230 -6.63 -2.32 -23.21
CA TRP A 230 -6.89 -2.13 -24.64
C TRP A 230 -8.38 -1.93 -24.99
N LYS A 231 -9.28 -1.96 -24.01
CA LYS A 231 -10.69 -1.58 -24.19
C LYS A 231 -10.93 -0.08 -23.95
N PHE A 232 -10.00 0.60 -23.30
CA PHE A 232 -10.14 2.01 -22.93
C PHE A 232 -9.47 2.97 -23.89
N CYS A 233 -8.38 2.57 -24.55
CA CYS A 233 -7.71 3.40 -25.54
C CYS A 233 -6.97 2.56 -26.58
N LYS A 234 -6.61 3.18 -27.70
CA LYS A 234 -5.80 2.53 -28.73
C LYS A 234 -4.34 2.46 -28.29
N LEU A 235 -3.90 1.27 -27.90
CA LEU A 235 -2.49 1.00 -27.57
C LEU A 235 -1.62 0.93 -28.83
N THR A 236 -0.38 1.42 -28.73
CA THR A 236 0.66 1.16 -29.75
C THR A 236 1.10 -0.32 -29.69
N PRO A 237 1.72 -0.88 -30.74
CA PRO A 237 2.18 -2.27 -30.69
C PRO A 237 3.12 -2.57 -29.51
N PRO A 238 4.11 -1.71 -29.16
CA PRO A 238 4.92 -1.91 -27.96
C PRO A 238 4.12 -1.88 -26.64
N GLN A 239 3.10 -1.03 -26.53
CA GLN A 239 2.25 -1.01 -25.33
C GLN A 239 1.36 -2.25 -25.24
N ALA A 240 0.83 -2.71 -26.37
CA ALA A 240 0.00 -3.91 -26.43
C ALA A 240 0.78 -5.16 -26.05
N SER A 241 2.07 -5.26 -26.40
CA SER A 241 2.92 -6.40 -26.05
C SER A 241 3.22 -6.50 -24.54
N LEU A 242 3.09 -5.40 -23.80
CA LEU A 242 3.16 -5.37 -22.33
C LEU A 242 1.88 -5.82 -21.62
N THR A 243 0.84 -6.19 -22.39
CA THR A 243 -0.44 -6.64 -21.86
C THR A 243 -0.76 -8.03 -22.40
N TRP A 244 -1.85 -8.63 -21.91
CA TRP A 244 -2.35 -9.87 -22.47
C TRP A 244 -3.13 -9.72 -23.79
N LYS A 245 -3.15 -8.52 -24.41
CA LYS A 245 -3.96 -8.26 -25.61
C LYS A 245 -3.71 -9.29 -26.72
N TYR A 246 -2.45 -9.54 -27.08
CA TYR A 246 -2.15 -10.47 -28.17
C TYR A 246 -2.52 -11.91 -27.83
N GLY A 247 -2.25 -12.37 -26.59
CA GLY A 247 -2.71 -13.68 -26.14
C GLY A 247 -4.24 -13.80 -26.19
N HIS A 248 -4.94 -12.75 -25.73
CA HIS A 248 -6.39 -12.66 -25.78
C HIS A 248 -6.94 -12.68 -27.21
N ASP A 249 -6.35 -11.93 -28.14
CA ASP A 249 -6.79 -11.86 -29.54
C ASP A 249 -6.58 -13.20 -30.28
N ILE A 250 -5.49 -13.91 -30.00
CA ILE A 250 -5.21 -15.22 -30.61
C ILE A 250 -6.20 -16.28 -30.07
N ALA A 251 -6.51 -16.21 -28.78
CA ALA A 251 -7.44 -17.12 -28.12
C ALA A 251 -8.91 -16.90 -28.49
N PHE A 252 -9.29 -15.64 -28.72
CA PHE A 252 -10.66 -15.25 -28.99
C PHE A 252 -10.71 -14.42 -30.30
N PRO A 253 -10.35 -15.02 -31.45
CA PRO A 253 -10.30 -14.31 -32.73
C PRO A 253 -11.68 -13.85 -33.20
N ASP A 254 -12.74 -14.52 -32.73
CA ASP A 254 -14.12 -14.15 -32.99
C ASP A 254 -14.96 -14.24 -31.69
N GLN A 255 -15.28 -13.08 -31.12
CA GLN A 255 -16.13 -13.00 -29.90
C GLN A 255 -17.59 -13.41 -30.17
N SER A 256 -18.00 -13.51 -31.45
CA SER A 256 -19.36 -13.84 -31.86
C SER A 256 -19.55 -15.31 -32.22
N ASN A 257 -18.47 -16.09 -32.27
CA ASN A 257 -18.55 -17.50 -32.64
C ASN A 257 -18.98 -18.37 -31.44
N PRO A 258 -20.14 -19.06 -31.51
CA PRO A 258 -20.59 -19.96 -30.44
C PRO A 258 -19.70 -21.20 -30.27
N ASN A 259 -18.90 -21.56 -31.28
CA ASN A 259 -17.90 -22.63 -31.22
C ASN A 259 -16.56 -22.07 -30.72
N ARG A 260 -16.58 -21.55 -29.49
CA ARG A 260 -15.39 -20.96 -28.87
C ARG A 260 -14.31 -22.05 -28.73
N ILE A 261 -13.16 -21.82 -29.37
CA ILE A 261 -11.97 -22.66 -29.26
C ILE A 261 -11.59 -22.73 -27.77
N ASP A 262 -11.49 -23.94 -27.22
CA ASP A 262 -10.94 -24.11 -25.89
C ASP A 262 -9.42 -24.02 -26.04
N VAL A 263 -8.88 -22.84 -25.78
CA VAL A 263 -7.47 -22.51 -25.98
C VAL A 263 -6.54 -23.49 -25.26
N THR A 264 -6.98 -24.03 -24.13
CA THR A 264 -6.23 -25.03 -23.35
C THR A 264 -6.18 -26.39 -24.03
N LEU A 265 -7.23 -26.78 -24.77
CA LEU A 265 -7.30 -28.04 -25.51
C LEU A 265 -6.77 -27.93 -26.94
N ASP A 266 -7.10 -26.83 -27.61
CA ASP A 266 -6.92 -26.66 -29.06
C ASP A 266 -5.62 -25.93 -29.42
N GLN A 267 -5.03 -25.16 -28.48
CA GLN A 267 -3.78 -24.42 -28.69
C GLN A 267 -2.87 -24.48 -27.44
N PRO A 268 -2.43 -25.67 -27.01
CA PRO A 268 -1.61 -25.85 -25.80
C PRO A 268 -0.31 -25.03 -25.84
N GLU A 269 0.22 -24.70 -27.01
CA GLU A 269 1.38 -23.82 -27.18
C GLU A 269 1.14 -22.40 -26.66
N LEU A 270 -0.11 -21.93 -26.53
CA LEU A 270 -0.42 -20.62 -25.94
C LEU A 270 -0.44 -20.65 -24.40
N SER A 271 -0.34 -21.83 -23.82
CA SER A 271 -0.19 -22.01 -22.36
C SER A 271 1.28 -21.90 -21.94
N ASP A 272 2.23 -22.09 -22.85
CA ASP A 272 3.66 -21.87 -22.61
C ASP A 272 4.03 -20.40 -22.85
N PRO A 273 4.48 -19.65 -21.82
CA PRO A 273 4.85 -18.25 -21.98
C PRO A 273 5.99 -18.01 -22.98
N HIS A 274 6.91 -18.95 -23.17
CA HIS A 274 8.00 -18.79 -24.12
C HIS A 274 7.50 -18.88 -25.57
N GLN A 275 6.57 -19.79 -25.86
CA GLN A 275 5.95 -19.89 -27.18
C GLN A 275 5.05 -18.69 -27.45
N LEU A 276 4.29 -18.23 -26.45
CA LEU A 276 3.49 -17.02 -26.57
C LEU A 276 4.36 -15.78 -26.84
N ALA A 277 5.45 -15.60 -26.10
CA ALA A 277 6.41 -14.52 -26.32
C ALA A 277 6.99 -14.59 -27.75
N LYS A 278 7.41 -15.78 -28.19
CA LYS A 278 7.92 -16.01 -29.55
C LYS A 278 6.89 -15.66 -30.64
N LYS A 279 5.60 -15.99 -30.41
CA LYS A 279 4.50 -15.74 -31.36
C LYS A 279 4.09 -14.27 -31.42
N THR A 280 4.16 -13.57 -30.28
CA THR A 280 3.68 -12.18 -30.15
C THR A 280 4.78 -11.14 -30.26
N GLY A 281 6.05 -11.53 -30.15
CA GLY A 281 7.19 -10.61 -30.04
C GLY A 281 7.24 -9.85 -28.72
N GLY A 282 6.43 -10.25 -27.73
CA GLY A 282 6.40 -9.66 -26.39
C GLY A 282 7.42 -10.30 -25.42
N PRO A 283 7.51 -9.78 -24.18
CA PRO A 283 8.33 -10.37 -23.14
C PRO A 283 7.76 -11.70 -22.65
N VAL A 284 8.60 -12.51 -22.00
CA VAL A 284 8.18 -13.76 -21.39
C VAL A 284 7.51 -13.46 -20.05
N PHE A 285 6.21 -13.72 -19.97
CA PHE A 285 5.42 -13.51 -18.76
C PHE A 285 5.40 -14.74 -17.84
N HIS A 286 5.12 -14.53 -16.56
CA HIS A 286 4.85 -15.60 -15.61
C HIS A 286 3.52 -16.27 -15.96
N VAL A 287 3.45 -17.60 -15.79
CA VAL A 287 2.32 -18.45 -16.22
C VAL A 287 1.04 -18.11 -15.44
N SER A 288 0.33 -17.09 -15.89
CA SER A 288 -1.14 -17.07 -15.83
C SER A 288 -1.63 -16.24 -17.00
N ASN A 289 -1.86 -16.90 -18.11
CA ASN A 289 -2.63 -16.30 -19.18
C ASN A 289 -4.04 -16.00 -18.62
N PRO A 290 -4.63 -14.80 -18.80
CA PRO A 290 -6.01 -14.50 -18.36
C PRO A 290 -7.07 -15.47 -18.89
N ILE A 291 -6.70 -16.28 -19.89
CA ILE A 291 -7.52 -17.30 -20.53
C ILE A 291 -7.62 -18.58 -19.67
N ASN A 292 -6.59 -18.91 -18.87
CA ASN A 292 -6.60 -20.09 -18.01
C ASN A 292 -6.62 -19.66 -16.54
N ASN A 293 -7.52 -20.24 -15.75
CA ASN A 293 -7.62 -19.97 -14.32
C ASN A 293 -6.50 -20.64 -13.50
N SER A 294 -5.66 -21.48 -14.10
CA SER A 294 -4.50 -22.06 -13.42
C SER A 294 -3.39 -21.02 -13.26
N SER A 295 -3.28 -20.44 -12.06
CA SER A 295 -2.23 -19.49 -11.68
C SER A 295 -1.15 -20.21 -10.86
N ILE A 296 -0.48 -21.19 -11.48
CA ILE A 296 0.59 -21.95 -10.80
C ILE A 296 1.75 -20.99 -10.53
N GLY A 297 2.19 -20.91 -9.27
CA GLY A 297 3.33 -20.09 -8.85
C GLY A 297 3.08 -18.58 -8.76
N ILE A 298 1.84 -18.10 -8.89
CA ILE A 298 1.50 -16.69 -8.66
C ILE A 298 0.72 -16.57 -7.34
N PRO A 299 1.15 -15.71 -6.40
CA PRO A 299 0.37 -15.44 -5.20
C PRO A 299 -1.05 -14.99 -5.56
N ILE A 300 -2.08 -15.54 -4.92
CA ILE A 300 -3.49 -15.27 -5.29
C ILE A 300 -3.83 -13.79 -5.31
N TRP A 301 -3.33 -13.06 -4.32
CA TRP A 301 -3.54 -11.61 -4.20
C TRP A 301 -2.97 -10.82 -5.40
N LEU A 302 -2.01 -11.38 -6.14
CA LEU A 302 -1.48 -10.81 -7.38
C LEU A 302 -2.22 -11.29 -8.63
N ASN A 303 -2.99 -12.37 -8.57
CA ASN A 303 -3.55 -13.02 -9.75
C ASN A 303 -4.42 -12.06 -10.58
N ALA A 304 -5.30 -11.31 -9.93
CA ALA A 304 -6.16 -10.34 -10.61
C ALA A 304 -5.33 -9.17 -11.20
N ALA A 305 -4.31 -8.69 -10.49
CA ALA A 305 -3.43 -7.63 -10.97
C ALA A 305 -2.62 -8.09 -12.18
N ASN A 306 -2.18 -9.36 -12.17
CA ASN A 306 -1.45 -9.98 -13.25
C ASN A 306 -2.26 -10.06 -14.54
N LYS A 307 -3.59 -10.13 -14.47
CA LYS A 307 -4.47 -10.08 -15.66
C LYS A 307 -4.50 -8.72 -16.34
N ILE A 308 -4.05 -7.66 -15.67
CA ILE A 308 -4.03 -6.28 -16.19
C ILE A 308 -2.59 -5.87 -16.53
N HIS A 309 -1.68 -6.04 -15.57
CA HIS A 309 -0.25 -5.81 -15.72
C HIS A 309 0.51 -7.12 -15.49
N PRO A 310 0.84 -7.84 -16.57
CA PRO A 310 1.51 -9.13 -16.49
C PRO A 310 2.85 -9.06 -15.73
N LEU A 311 3.11 -10.08 -14.93
CA LEU A 311 4.36 -10.41 -14.27
C LEU A 311 5.29 -11.02 -15.30
N LEU A 312 6.57 -10.63 -15.28
CA LEU A 312 7.60 -11.24 -16.09
C LEU A 312 8.07 -12.55 -15.46
N ALA A 313 8.46 -13.52 -16.29
CA ALA A 313 9.07 -14.76 -15.83
C ALA A 313 10.39 -14.53 -15.07
N THR A 314 11.03 -13.37 -15.25
CA THR A 314 12.25 -12.97 -14.52
C THR A 314 11.97 -12.52 -13.09
N GLN A 315 10.72 -12.18 -12.75
CA GLN A 315 10.34 -11.78 -11.39
C GLN A 315 10.26 -13.03 -10.50
N LYS A 316 11.25 -13.17 -9.62
CA LYS A 316 11.36 -14.31 -8.68
C LYS A 316 10.34 -14.18 -7.56
N LEU A 317 9.11 -14.65 -7.80
CA LEU A 317 8.08 -14.77 -6.78
C LEU A 317 8.22 -16.12 -6.07
N ALA A 318 7.84 -16.16 -4.79
CA ALA A 318 7.84 -17.41 -4.03
C ALA A 318 6.70 -18.29 -4.55
N ASP A 319 6.98 -19.57 -4.78
CA ASP A 319 5.95 -20.54 -5.13
C ASP A 319 5.06 -20.78 -3.90
N ASN A 320 3.76 -20.61 -4.07
CA ASN A 320 2.76 -20.74 -3.00
C ASN A 320 1.70 -21.79 -3.38
N SER A 321 2.13 -22.86 -4.04
CA SER A 321 1.25 -23.92 -4.57
C SER A 321 0.44 -24.67 -3.52
N ASP A 322 0.88 -24.68 -2.26
CA ASP A 322 0.45 -25.73 -1.32
C ASP A 322 -0.80 -25.37 -0.50
N ASN A 323 -1.13 -24.08 -0.33
CA ASN A 323 -2.40 -23.68 0.25
C ASN A 323 -2.81 -22.24 -0.16
N PRO A 324 -3.74 -22.10 -1.11
CA PRO A 324 -4.18 -20.80 -1.59
C PRO A 324 -4.81 -19.90 -0.51
N ASP A 325 -5.56 -20.50 0.41
CA ASP A 325 -6.33 -19.77 1.42
C ASP A 325 -5.49 -19.44 2.67
N ALA A 326 -4.47 -20.25 2.98
CA ALA A 326 -3.57 -19.99 4.13
C ALA A 326 -2.60 -18.83 3.89
N PHE A 327 -2.39 -18.38 2.64
CA PHE A 327 -1.37 -17.37 2.34
C PHE A 327 -1.60 -16.05 3.10
N PHE A 328 -2.86 -15.69 3.36
CA PHE A 328 -3.15 -14.43 4.05
C PHE A 328 -3.11 -14.54 5.58
N GLU A 329 -3.35 -15.71 6.14
CA GLU A 329 -3.30 -15.95 7.59
C GLU A 329 -1.89 -16.33 8.06
N GLU A 330 -1.05 -16.89 7.19
CA GLU A 330 0.29 -17.39 7.49
C GLU A 330 1.42 -16.62 6.75
N MET A 331 1.16 -15.38 6.34
CA MET A 331 2.13 -14.63 5.54
C MET A 331 3.34 -14.21 6.39
N ASP A 332 4.39 -15.05 6.42
CA ASP A 332 5.67 -14.71 7.04
C ASP A 332 6.20 -13.40 6.42
N PRO A 333 6.29 -12.29 7.19
CA PRO A 333 6.78 -11.02 6.70
C PRO A 333 8.12 -11.12 5.97
N LYS A 334 8.99 -12.04 6.42
CA LYS A 334 10.32 -12.27 5.85
C LYS A 334 10.26 -12.86 4.44
N LYS A 335 9.17 -13.56 4.10
CA LYS A 335 8.91 -14.07 2.74
C LYS A 335 8.10 -13.08 1.91
N PHE A 336 7.27 -12.26 2.55
CA PHE A 336 6.41 -11.33 1.84
C PHE A 336 7.15 -10.11 1.28
N ILE A 337 8.00 -9.45 2.08
CA ILE A 337 8.73 -8.26 1.62
C ILE A 337 9.60 -8.53 0.37
N PRO A 338 10.37 -9.63 0.27
CA PRO A 338 11.09 -9.97 -0.95
C PRO A 338 10.19 -10.09 -2.19
N GLN A 339 8.98 -10.64 -2.06
CA GLN A 339 8.02 -10.73 -3.17
C GLN A 339 7.57 -9.34 -3.62
N LEU A 340 7.23 -8.45 -2.67
CA LEU A 340 6.88 -7.06 -2.99
C LEU A 340 8.03 -6.34 -3.71
N ARG A 341 9.27 -6.57 -3.27
CA ARG A 341 10.46 -5.99 -3.89
C ARG A 341 10.71 -6.53 -5.31
N ALA A 342 10.22 -7.72 -5.65
CA ALA A 342 10.32 -8.25 -7.01
C ALA A 342 9.31 -7.61 -7.99
N LEU A 343 8.34 -6.83 -7.50
CA LEU A 343 7.28 -6.27 -8.33
C LEU A 343 7.68 -4.96 -9.02
N HIS A 344 7.03 -4.71 -10.16
CA HIS A 344 6.92 -3.37 -10.71
C HIS A 344 5.97 -2.51 -9.85
N PRO A 345 6.23 -1.21 -9.65
CA PRO A 345 5.34 -0.34 -8.86
C PRO A 345 3.88 -0.37 -9.28
N VAL A 346 3.59 -0.46 -10.59
CA VAL A 346 2.21 -0.51 -11.08
C VAL A 346 1.50 -1.83 -10.80
N GLN A 347 2.25 -2.94 -10.67
CA GLN A 347 1.67 -4.24 -10.29
C GLN A 347 1.19 -4.18 -8.84
N LEU A 348 1.98 -3.60 -7.93
CA LEU A 348 1.56 -3.40 -6.54
C LEU A 348 0.41 -2.40 -6.43
N LYS A 349 0.47 -1.27 -7.14
CA LYS A 349 -0.66 -0.32 -7.17
C LYS A 349 -1.94 -0.96 -7.67
N MET A 350 -1.84 -1.82 -8.69
CA MET A 350 -2.98 -2.56 -9.19
C MET A 350 -3.48 -3.53 -8.12
N ALA A 351 -2.61 -4.33 -7.52
CA ALA A 351 -3.00 -5.25 -6.45
C ALA A 351 -3.74 -4.56 -5.30
N LEU A 352 -3.25 -3.40 -4.85
CA LEU A 352 -3.93 -2.58 -3.83
C LEU A 352 -5.33 -2.11 -4.26
N LEU A 353 -5.52 -1.80 -5.54
CA LEU A 353 -6.83 -1.40 -6.06
C LEU A 353 -7.82 -2.57 -6.06
N LEU A 354 -7.34 -3.77 -6.38
CA LEU A 354 -8.17 -4.98 -6.50
C LEU A 354 -8.43 -5.65 -5.15
N ASP A 355 -7.53 -5.45 -4.18
CA ASP A 355 -7.59 -5.94 -2.81
C ASP A 355 -6.99 -4.88 -1.88
N ALA A 356 -7.84 -4.01 -1.30
CA ALA A 356 -7.40 -2.93 -0.45
C ALA A 356 -6.85 -3.42 0.91
N ASP A 357 -7.26 -4.61 1.36
CA ASP A 357 -6.91 -5.17 2.66
C ASP A 357 -5.43 -5.54 2.72
N ILE A 358 -4.82 -5.83 1.57
CA ILE A 358 -3.38 -6.09 1.50
C ILE A 358 -2.55 -4.88 1.94
N SER A 359 -3.09 -3.65 1.88
CA SER A 359 -2.38 -2.46 2.35
C SER A 359 -2.00 -2.55 3.83
N GLY A 360 -2.90 -3.07 4.68
CA GLY A 360 -2.64 -3.30 6.11
C GLY A 360 -1.58 -4.38 6.33
N LYS A 361 -1.69 -5.49 5.60
CA LYS A 361 -0.74 -6.61 5.67
C LYS A 361 0.67 -6.20 5.26
N ILE A 362 0.81 -5.35 4.23
CA ILE A 362 2.12 -4.83 3.83
C ILE A 362 2.72 -3.94 4.93
N ARG A 363 1.91 -3.10 5.59
CA ARG A 363 2.40 -2.25 6.70
C ARG A 363 2.92 -3.10 7.85
N GLU A 364 2.12 -4.06 8.30
CA GLU A 364 2.51 -5.00 9.35
C GLU A 364 3.79 -5.76 9.00
N ALA A 365 3.91 -6.20 7.74
CA ALA A 365 5.11 -6.88 7.28
C ALA A 365 6.36 -5.98 7.25
N LEU A 366 6.19 -4.69 6.92
CA LEU A 366 7.28 -3.71 6.97
C LEU A 366 7.72 -3.44 8.41
N GLU A 367 6.77 -3.22 9.32
CA GLU A 367 7.01 -2.95 10.74
C GLU A 367 7.70 -4.14 11.43
N SER A 368 7.19 -5.36 11.22
CA SER A 368 7.76 -6.59 11.79
C SER A 368 9.18 -6.91 11.29
N CYS A 369 9.53 -6.46 10.08
CA CYS A 369 10.88 -6.57 9.55
C CYS A 369 11.80 -5.41 9.98
N GLY A 370 11.30 -4.44 10.75
CA GLY A 370 12.07 -3.29 11.24
C GLY A 370 12.37 -2.25 10.15
N PHE A 371 11.55 -2.19 9.10
CA PHE A 371 11.70 -1.17 8.06
C PHE A 371 11.07 0.13 8.45
#